data_AF-A0A840J4L8-F1
#
_entry.id   AF-A0A840J4L8-F1
#
_cell.length_a   1.000
_cell.length_b   1.000
_cell.length_c   1.000
_cell.angle_alpha   90.00
_cell.angle_beta   90.00
_cell.angle_gamma   90.00
#
_symmetry.space_group_name_H-M   'P 1'
#
loop_
_entity.id
_entity.type
_entity.pdbx_description
1 polymer ?
#
loop_
_entity_poly.entity_id
_entity_poly.type
_entity_poly.pdbx_seq_one_letter_code
_entity_poly.pdbx_strand_id
1 'polypeptide(L)'
;MASGVWRDVGALVRSAGLGVRPVPVWRSIRTYVAAFDQVVAPILRRTGGRQYLADAACEACVKLGLLLAAYAGMAGVPFRPDLAMLGGAVARVYDDLIDRAGPVDHGLDRRVAALFRGAEVTPRHDVERLLHGLYRELERRLGRDRDDPVHTALVALHEHQLRSRRQQDPAISAPLLVDITRAKGGHAMVVFCGLLHPALTERQVAVVRQLGAVLQLVDDYVDVAVDRQSGITTAATRRELTLVQLCREMRELRPRLRACYGRAQPLAAMLYLDLWRAFLQRRGAGWPARYRPFRILVRLARRRLRSSP
;
A
#
# COMPACT_ATOMS: atom_id res chain seq x y z
N MET A 1 -19.14 8.26 -24.27
CA MET A 1 -18.86 8.10 -22.82
C MET A 1 -19.72 7.01 -22.15
N ALA A 2 -21.02 6.89 -22.47
CA ALA A 2 -21.92 5.88 -21.88
C ALA A 2 -21.49 4.41 -22.13
N SER A 3 -20.97 4.09 -23.31
CA SER A 3 -20.51 2.73 -23.67
C SER A 3 -19.35 2.21 -22.81
N GLY A 4 -18.49 3.11 -22.31
CA GLY A 4 -17.38 2.73 -21.42
C GLY A 4 -17.83 2.38 -20.01
N VAL A 5 -18.90 3.02 -19.51
CA VAL A 5 -19.44 2.76 -18.16
C VAL A 5 -19.96 1.33 -18.06
N TRP A 6 -20.80 0.92 -19.02
CA TRP A 6 -21.41 -0.41 -19.02
C TRP A 6 -20.37 -1.52 -19.17
N ARG A 7 -19.30 -1.26 -19.93
CA ARG A 7 -18.17 -2.19 -20.05
C ARG A 7 -17.45 -2.40 -18.71
N ASP A 8 -17.19 -1.32 -17.99
CA ASP A 8 -16.56 -1.34 -16.66
C ASP A 8 -17.46 -2.04 -15.62
N VAL A 9 -18.73 -1.67 -15.56
CA VAL A 9 -19.74 -2.31 -14.69
C VAL A 9 -19.84 -3.80 -15.01
N GLY A 10 -19.94 -4.17 -16.28
CA GLY A 10 -19.95 -5.57 -16.70
C GLY A 10 -18.70 -6.35 -16.26
N ALA A 11 -17.52 -5.71 -16.28
CA ALA A 11 -16.29 -6.34 -15.78
C ALA A 11 -16.29 -6.53 -14.26
N LEU A 12 -16.81 -5.57 -13.50
CA LEU A 12 -17.00 -5.70 -12.05
C LEU A 12 -17.99 -6.81 -11.72
N VAL A 13 -19.16 -6.84 -12.38
CA VAL A 13 -20.17 -7.90 -12.17
C VAL A 13 -19.60 -9.28 -12.48
N ARG A 14 -18.84 -9.45 -13.57
CA ARG A 14 -18.13 -10.71 -13.88
C ARG A 14 -17.06 -11.09 -12.85
N SER A 15 -16.69 -10.17 -11.98
CA SER A 15 -15.74 -10.36 -10.87
C SER A 15 -16.45 -10.54 -9.52
N ALA A 16 -17.79 -10.57 -9.48
CA ALA A 16 -18.57 -10.73 -8.24
C ALA A 16 -18.23 -12.02 -7.48
N GLY A 17 -17.78 -13.08 -8.16
CA GLY A 17 -17.30 -14.30 -7.52
C GLY A 17 -16.11 -14.09 -6.57
N LEU A 18 -15.45 -12.92 -6.60
CA LEU A 18 -14.43 -12.51 -5.63
C LEU A 18 -15.02 -12.07 -4.28
N GLY A 19 -16.21 -11.47 -4.26
CA GLY A 19 -16.82 -10.89 -3.06
C GLY A 19 -18.03 -11.70 -2.58
N VAL A 20 -17.88 -12.50 -1.53
CA VAL A 20 -19.03 -13.27 -1.00
C VAL A 20 -19.18 -13.26 0.52
N ARG A 21 -18.41 -12.46 1.27
CA ARG A 21 -18.76 -12.17 2.67
C ARG A 21 -18.38 -10.74 3.05
N PRO A 22 -19.30 -9.94 3.60
CA PRO A 22 -18.93 -8.66 4.21
C PRO A 22 -18.00 -8.95 5.39
N VAL A 23 -16.76 -8.51 5.30
CA VAL A 23 -15.87 -8.43 6.47
C VAL A 23 -16.50 -7.39 7.41
N PRO A 24 -16.52 -7.60 8.74
CA PRO A 24 -16.93 -6.57 9.68
C PRO A 24 -15.88 -5.43 9.72
N VAL A 25 -15.87 -4.62 8.65
CA VAL A 25 -14.90 -3.56 8.38
C VAL A 25 -14.87 -2.56 9.53
N TRP A 26 -16.03 -2.22 10.10
CA TRP A 26 -16.12 -1.22 11.16
C TRP A 26 -15.39 -1.63 12.45
N ARG A 27 -15.55 -2.88 12.90
CA ARG A 27 -14.84 -3.40 14.09
C ARG A 27 -13.33 -3.36 13.85
N SER A 28 -12.91 -3.76 12.65
CA SER A 28 -11.51 -3.75 12.22
C SER A 28 -10.92 -2.34 12.21
N ILE A 29 -11.64 -1.36 11.64
CA ILE A 29 -11.21 0.05 11.62
C ILE A 29 -10.95 0.57 13.04
N ARG A 30 -11.85 0.32 14.00
CA ARG A 30 -11.66 0.77 15.40
C ARG A 30 -10.41 0.15 16.01
N THR A 31 -10.21 -1.15 15.83
CA THR A 31 -9.01 -1.85 16.31
C THR A 31 -7.74 -1.27 15.69
N TYR A 32 -7.74 -0.95 14.40
CA TYR A 32 -6.54 -0.43 13.72
C TYR A 32 -6.25 1.02 14.09
N VAL A 33 -7.28 1.84 14.26
CA VAL A 33 -7.11 3.20 14.80
C VAL A 33 -6.53 3.18 16.21
N ALA A 34 -7.03 2.30 17.08
CA ALA A 34 -6.49 2.14 18.42
C ALA A 34 -5.02 1.68 18.38
N ALA A 35 -4.69 0.69 17.53
CA ALA A 35 -3.31 0.26 17.33
C ALA A 35 -2.42 1.39 16.81
N PHE A 36 -2.89 2.19 15.85
CA PHE A 36 -2.17 3.36 15.34
C PHE A 36 -1.87 4.37 16.44
N ASP A 37 -2.87 4.72 17.25
CA ASP A 37 -2.71 5.67 18.35
C ASP A 37 -1.75 5.14 19.44
N GLN A 38 -1.65 3.82 19.59
CA GLN A 38 -0.71 3.16 20.51
C GLN A 38 0.73 3.10 19.97
N VAL A 39 0.93 2.78 18.68
CA VAL A 39 2.27 2.43 18.16
C VAL A 39 2.88 3.48 17.24
N VAL A 40 2.08 4.21 16.47
CA VAL A 40 2.58 5.19 15.48
C VAL A 40 2.48 6.62 16.02
N ALA A 41 1.34 6.98 16.61
CA ALA A 41 1.10 8.35 17.08
C ALA A 41 2.13 8.88 18.10
N PRO A 42 2.66 8.07 19.04
CA PRO A 42 3.72 8.54 19.95
C PRO A 42 5.02 8.90 19.24
N ILE A 43 5.35 8.22 18.14
CA ILE A 43 6.54 8.51 17.32
C ILE A 43 6.33 9.83 16.58
N LEU A 44 5.18 9.99 15.93
CA LEU A 44 4.80 11.24 15.25
C LEU A 44 4.87 12.45 16.19
N ARG A 45 4.38 12.33 17.43
CA ARG A 45 4.44 13.42 18.42
C ARG A 45 5.88 13.79 18.80
N ARG A 46 6.73 12.79 19.05
CA ARG A 46 8.14 13.01 19.46
C ARG A 46 8.98 13.66 18.36
N THR A 47 8.66 13.42 17.09
CA THR A 47 9.43 13.96 15.96
C THR A 47 8.87 15.28 15.42
N GLY A 48 7.96 15.94 16.14
CA GLY A 48 7.33 17.20 15.69
C GLY A 48 6.38 17.02 14.49
N GLY A 49 5.85 15.82 14.29
CA GLY A 49 4.98 15.50 13.17
C GLY A 49 3.71 16.36 13.15
N ARG A 50 3.47 17.02 12.01
CA ARG A 50 2.28 17.87 11.81
C ARG A 50 0.99 17.02 11.85
N GLN A 51 -0.10 17.58 12.37
CA GLN A 51 -1.39 16.87 12.50
C GLN A 51 -1.90 16.29 11.16
N TYR A 52 -1.68 16.99 10.04
CA TYR A 52 -2.09 16.49 8.73
C TYR A 52 -1.32 15.22 8.31
N LEU A 53 -0.04 15.08 8.71
CA LEU A 53 0.74 13.86 8.47
C LEU A 53 0.19 12.71 9.30
N ALA A 54 -0.19 12.97 10.55
CA ALA A 54 -0.81 11.95 11.40
C ALA A 54 -2.14 11.45 10.83
N ASP A 55 -2.98 12.34 10.29
CA ASP A 55 -4.24 11.98 9.67
C ASP A 55 -4.03 11.18 8.37
N ALA A 56 -3.11 11.62 7.51
CA ALA A 56 -2.77 10.93 6.26
C ALA A 56 -2.15 9.55 6.53
N ALA A 57 -1.23 9.46 7.49
CA ALA A 57 -0.63 8.21 7.93
C ALA A 57 -1.68 7.27 8.50
N CYS A 58 -2.59 7.74 9.36
CA CYS A 58 -3.65 6.91 9.93
C CYS A 58 -4.56 6.33 8.83
N GLU A 59 -4.97 7.12 7.84
CA GLU A 59 -5.76 6.65 6.71
C GLU A 59 -5.02 5.55 5.91
N ALA A 60 -3.75 5.78 5.57
CA ALA A 60 -2.92 4.81 4.87
C ALA A 60 -2.74 3.51 5.68
N CYS A 61 -2.47 3.64 6.99
CA CYS A 61 -2.30 2.51 7.90
C CYS A 61 -3.58 1.67 8.00
N VAL A 62 -4.75 2.28 8.13
CA VAL A 62 -6.02 1.54 8.22
C VAL A 62 -6.35 0.83 6.91
N LYS A 63 -6.10 1.46 5.74
CA LYS A 63 -6.27 0.81 4.42
C LYS A 63 -5.37 -0.42 4.33
N LEU A 64 -4.08 -0.26 4.62
CA LEU A 64 -3.12 -1.37 4.59
C LEU A 64 -3.46 -2.45 5.62
N GLY A 65 -3.90 -2.07 6.82
CA GLY A 65 -4.31 -2.99 7.87
C GLY A 65 -5.47 -3.89 7.45
N LEU A 66 -6.47 -3.35 6.74
CA LEU A 66 -7.56 -4.16 6.18
C LEU A 66 -7.07 -5.16 5.15
N LEU A 67 -6.19 -4.72 4.24
CA LEU A 67 -5.58 -5.60 3.24
C LEU A 67 -4.76 -6.72 3.89
N LEU A 68 -3.93 -6.38 4.88
CA LEU A 68 -3.06 -7.32 5.57
C LEU A 68 -3.82 -8.27 6.49
N ALA A 69 -4.93 -7.84 7.08
CA ALA A 69 -5.83 -8.75 7.80
C ALA A 69 -6.51 -9.74 6.85
N ALA A 70 -6.90 -9.30 5.66
CA ALA A 70 -7.45 -10.17 4.63
C ALA A 70 -6.40 -11.18 4.12
N TYR A 71 -5.15 -10.73 3.94
CA TYR A 71 -4.02 -11.62 3.65
C TYR A 71 -3.78 -12.61 4.79
N ALA A 72 -3.71 -12.16 6.04
CA ALA A 72 -3.49 -13.03 7.21
C ALA A 72 -4.56 -14.12 7.32
N GLY A 73 -5.83 -13.73 7.17
CA GLY A 73 -6.96 -14.65 7.16
C GLY A 73 -6.95 -15.61 5.97
N MET A 74 -6.34 -15.25 4.83
CA MET A 74 -6.14 -16.17 3.71
C MET A 74 -4.95 -17.12 3.95
N ALA A 75 -3.81 -16.59 4.39
CA ALA A 75 -2.59 -17.35 4.61
C ALA A 75 -2.64 -18.23 5.87
N GLY A 76 -3.58 -17.99 6.79
CA GLY A 76 -3.66 -18.72 8.06
C GLY A 76 -2.60 -18.31 9.07
N VAL A 77 -2.10 -17.08 8.96
CA VAL A 77 -1.14 -16.53 9.91
C VAL A 77 -1.82 -15.55 10.87
N PRO A 78 -1.30 -15.36 12.10
CA PRO A 78 -1.80 -14.35 13.01
C PRO A 78 -1.70 -12.95 12.41
N PHE A 79 -2.77 -12.16 12.52
CA PHE A 79 -2.72 -10.75 12.16
C PHE A 79 -2.08 -9.93 13.30
N ARG A 80 -1.06 -9.14 12.96
CA ARG A 80 -0.32 -8.28 13.90
C ARG A 80 -0.64 -6.80 13.60
N PRO A 81 -1.64 -6.20 14.28
CA PRO A 81 -2.05 -4.82 13.99
C PRO A 81 -0.94 -3.81 14.24
N ASP A 82 -0.10 -4.04 15.24
CA ASP A 82 1.07 -3.20 15.54
C ASP A 82 2.04 -3.11 14.37
N LEU A 83 2.45 -4.26 13.81
CA LEU A 83 3.34 -4.32 12.65
C LEU A 83 2.66 -3.76 11.39
N ALA A 84 1.38 -4.03 11.18
CA ALA A 84 0.63 -3.48 10.05
C ALA A 84 0.55 -1.94 10.09
N MET A 85 0.31 -1.35 11.27
CA MET A 85 0.28 0.11 11.42
C MET A 85 1.66 0.73 11.22
N LEU A 86 2.72 0.13 11.80
CA LEU A 86 4.09 0.62 11.60
C LEU A 86 4.52 0.51 10.14
N GLY A 87 4.27 -0.64 9.50
CA GLY A 87 4.55 -0.85 8.07
C GLY A 87 3.83 0.17 7.18
N GLY A 88 2.55 0.45 7.46
CA GLY A 88 1.78 1.46 6.75
C GLY A 88 2.31 2.88 6.96
N ALA A 89 2.72 3.21 8.17
CA ALA A 89 3.30 4.52 8.50
C ALA A 89 4.66 4.72 7.85
N VAL A 90 5.54 3.70 7.91
CA VAL A 90 6.84 3.68 7.22
C VAL A 90 6.62 3.88 5.73
N ALA A 91 5.74 3.09 5.09
CA ALA A 91 5.46 3.22 3.67
C ALA A 91 4.96 4.61 3.30
N ARG A 92 4.04 5.19 4.07
CA ARG A 92 3.50 6.53 3.78
C ARG A 92 4.53 7.64 3.92
N VAL A 93 5.33 7.62 4.99
CA VAL A 93 6.36 8.62 5.24
C VAL A 93 7.51 8.47 4.24
N TYR A 94 7.90 7.23 3.93
CA TYR A 94 8.92 6.91 2.93
C TYR A 94 8.52 7.44 1.54
N ASP A 95 7.29 7.17 1.11
CA ASP A 95 6.77 7.63 -0.18
C ASP A 95 6.75 9.15 -0.26
N ASP A 96 6.25 9.84 0.78
CA ASP A 96 6.32 11.30 0.86
C ASP A 96 7.75 11.85 0.84
N LEU A 97 8.68 11.16 1.51
CA LEU A 97 10.08 11.59 1.59
C LEU A 97 10.78 11.44 0.24
N ILE A 98 10.56 10.35 -0.49
CA ILE A 98 11.21 10.11 -1.78
C ILE A 98 10.56 10.93 -2.90
N ASP A 99 9.23 11.10 -2.88
CA ASP A 99 8.50 11.75 -3.99
C ASP A 99 8.41 13.28 -3.84
N ARG A 100 8.52 13.83 -2.62
CA ARG A 100 8.45 15.29 -2.38
C ARG A 100 9.80 15.97 -2.16
N ALA A 101 10.91 15.21 -2.12
CA ALA A 101 12.23 15.77 -1.94
C ALA A 101 12.75 16.41 -3.23
N GLY A 102 12.17 17.56 -3.62
CA GLY A 102 12.73 18.52 -4.59
C GLY A 102 13.59 17.94 -5.73
N PRO A 103 14.76 18.54 -6.02
CA PRO A 103 15.78 17.91 -6.86
C PRO A 103 16.27 16.60 -6.24
N VAL A 104 16.65 15.64 -7.08
CA VAL A 104 17.14 14.32 -6.65
C VAL A 104 18.27 14.46 -5.61
N ASP A 105 17.99 14.05 -4.36
CA ASP A 105 18.98 13.97 -3.28
C ASP A 105 19.58 12.56 -3.20
N HIS A 106 20.68 12.34 -3.91
CA HIS A 106 21.46 11.09 -3.84
C HIS A 106 22.05 10.80 -2.44
N GLY A 107 22.18 11.83 -1.59
CA GLY A 107 22.55 11.66 -0.19
C GLY A 107 21.44 10.99 0.61
N LEU A 108 20.20 11.45 0.44
CA LEU A 108 19.01 10.85 1.04
C LEU A 108 18.84 9.40 0.59
N ASP A 109 18.97 9.11 -0.70
CA ASP A 109 18.89 7.75 -1.25
C ASP A 109 19.85 6.80 -0.54
N ARG A 110 21.12 7.20 -0.43
CA ARG A 110 22.15 6.40 0.25
C ARG A 110 21.85 6.20 1.73
N ARG A 111 21.35 7.23 2.42
CA ARG A 111 20.97 7.14 3.84
C ARG A 111 19.80 6.18 4.05
N VAL A 112 18.78 6.24 3.21
CA VAL A 112 17.62 5.33 3.32
C VAL A 112 18.01 3.89 2.96
N ALA A 113 18.82 3.69 1.92
CA ALA A 113 19.37 2.38 1.59
C ALA A 113 20.19 1.79 2.75
N ALA A 114 21.05 2.60 3.37
CA ALA A 114 21.85 2.19 4.52
C ALA A 114 20.97 1.83 5.73
N LEU A 115 19.94 2.64 6.01
CA LEU A 115 18.96 2.36 7.06
C LEU A 115 18.28 1.01 6.85
N PHE A 116 17.80 0.71 5.63
CA PHE A 116 17.14 -0.57 5.32
C PHE A 116 18.07 -1.78 5.33
N ARG A 117 19.38 -1.56 5.17
CA ARG A 117 20.42 -2.59 5.39
C ARG A 117 20.82 -2.74 6.87
N GLY A 118 20.20 -1.97 7.76
CA GLY A 118 20.43 -2.03 9.20
C GLY A 118 21.60 -1.19 9.71
N ALA A 119 22.23 -0.38 8.86
CA ALA A 119 23.31 0.51 9.29
C ALA A 119 22.79 1.64 10.19
N GLU A 120 23.65 2.12 11.08
CA GLU A 120 23.38 3.35 11.83
C GLU A 120 23.44 4.55 10.89
N VAL A 121 22.38 5.35 10.89
CA VAL A 121 22.23 6.51 10.01
C VAL A 121 21.79 7.70 10.84
N THR A 122 22.50 8.82 10.72
CA THR A 122 22.07 10.08 11.33
C THR A 122 21.08 10.80 10.40
N PRO A 123 19.79 10.92 10.78
CA PRO A 123 18.79 11.63 9.99
C PRO A 123 19.06 13.14 9.98
N ARG A 124 18.91 13.80 8.82
CA ARG A 124 19.25 15.23 8.64
C ARG A 124 18.11 16.19 8.92
N HIS A 125 16.87 15.78 8.65
CA HIS A 125 15.67 16.61 8.81
C HIS A 125 14.52 15.85 9.45
N ASP A 126 13.48 16.57 9.86
CA ASP A 126 12.37 16.08 10.67
C ASP A 126 11.67 14.86 10.06
N VAL A 127 11.48 14.86 8.74
CA VAL A 127 10.85 13.74 8.02
C VAL A 127 11.76 12.51 7.97
N GLU A 128 13.07 12.70 7.84
CA GLU A 128 14.05 11.59 7.97
C GLU A 128 14.07 11.05 9.40
N ARG A 129 14.01 11.93 10.41
CA ARG A 129 13.92 11.53 11.83
C ARG A 129 12.64 10.72 12.09
N LEU A 130 11.53 11.12 11.49
CA LEU A 130 10.26 10.38 11.56
C LEU A 130 10.37 9.01 10.89
N LEU A 131 10.87 8.93 9.65
CA LEU A 131 11.07 7.64 8.96
C LEU A 131 11.98 6.72 9.78
N HIS A 132 13.11 7.25 10.26
CA HIS A 132 14.06 6.52 11.08
C HIS A 132 13.39 5.97 12.35
N GLY A 133 12.68 6.82 13.11
CA GLY A 133 11.99 6.40 14.34
C GLY A 133 10.91 5.35 14.09
N LEU A 134 10.13 5.48 13.02
CA LEU A 134 9.11 4.49 12.63
C LEU A 134 9.76 3.15 12.22
N TYR A 135 10.81 3.20 11.41
CA TYR A 135 11.49 2.00 10.94
C TYR A 135 12.18 1.26 12.07
N ARG A 136 12.91 1.94 12.96
CA ARG A 136 13.55 1.29 14.11
C ARG A 136 12.54 0.65 15.06
N GLU A 137 11.38 1.28 15.28
CA GLU A 137 10.32 0.65 16.07
C GLU A 137 9.71 -0.57 15.35
N LEU A 138 9.57 -0.52 14.02
CA LEU A 138 9.15 -1.67 13.22
C LEU A 138 10.14 -2.83 13.35
N GLU A 139 11.44 -2.57 13.16
CA GLU A 139 12.50 -3.58 13.30
C GLU A 139 12.51 -4.20 14.70
N ARG A 140 12.46 -3.37 15.74
CA ARG A 140 12.47 -3.82 17.14
C ARG A 140 11.29 -4.75 17.46
N ARG A 141 10.10 -4.47 16.93
CA ARG A 141 8.91 -5.30 17.14
C ARG A 141 8.85 -6.52 16.24
N LEU A 142 9.42 -6.41 15.03
CA LEU A 142 9.55 -7.52 14.11
C LEU A 142 10.48 -8.57 14.70
N GLY A 143 11.60 -8.14 15.28
CA GLY A 143 12.50 -8.97 16.07
C GLY A 143 13.11 -10.12 15.27
N ARG A 144 13.41 -9.89 13.99
CA ARG A 144 13.94 -10.90 13.07
C ARG A 144 15.37 -10.60 12.66
N ASP A 145 16.07 -11.66 12.32
CA ASP A 145 17.44 -11.59 11.82
C ASP A 145 17.50 -10.91 10.45
N ARG A 146 18.69 -10.37 10.13
CA ARG A 146 18.94 -9.65 8.88
C ARG A 146 18.79 -10.51 7.63
N ASP A 147 18.93 -11.82 7.79
CA ASP A 147 18.76 -12.80 6.72
C ASP A 147 17.29 -13.14 6.45
N ASP A 148 16.33 -12.62 7.23
CA ASP A 148 14.91 -12.78 6.90
C ASP A 148 14.61 -12.13 5.53
N PRO A 149 13.93 -12.84 4.60
CA PRO A 149 13.61 -12.34 3.26
C PRO A 149 12.93 -10.97 3.21
N VAL A 150 12.23 -10.55 4.28
CA VAL A 150 11.59 -9.23 4.38
C VAL A 150 12.61 -8.08 4.25
N HIS A 151 13.83 -8.24 4.77
CA HIS A 151 14.87 -7.23 4.69
C HIS A 151 15.43 -7.10 3.27
N THR A 152 15.71 -8.24 2.63
CA THR A 152 16.10 -8.28 1.21
C THR A 152 15.02 -7.67 0.31
N ALA A 153 13.76 -7.99 0.56
CA ALA A 153 12.63 -7.42 -0.19
C ALA A 153 12.51 -5.90 0.00
N LEU A 154 12.82 -5.37 1.19
CA LEU A 154 12.80 -3.94 1.46
C LEU A 154 13.92 -3.19 0.73
N VAL A 155 15.12 -3.77 0.67
CA VAL A 155 16.23 -3.20 -0.12
C VAL A 155 15.86 -3.19 -1.61
N ALA A 156 15.35 -4.30 -2.14
CA ALA A 156 14.90 -4.39 -3.53
C ALA A 156 13.76 -3.41 -3.84
N LEU A 157 12.80 -3.23 -2.92
CA LEU A 157 11.76 -2.22 -3.05
C LEU A 157 12.36 -0.81 -3.17
N HIS A 158 13.34 -0.48 -2.34
CA HIS A 158 14.00 0.83 -2.41
C HIS A 158 14.67 1.05 -3.77
N GLU A 159 15.40 0.06 -4.28
CA GLU A 159 16.01 0.15 -5.61
C GLU A 159 14.96 0.37 -6.72
N HIS A 160 13.82 -0.32 -6.65
CA HIS A 160 12.72 -0.11 -7.60
C HIS A 160 12.04 1.25 -7.46
N GLN A 161 11.94 1.80 -6.24
CA GLN A 161 11.48 3.19 -6.05
C GLN A 161 12.45 4.18 -6.70
N LEU A 162 13.77 3.99 -6.57
CA LEU A 162 14.72 4.88 -7.22
C LEU A 162 14.63 4.78 -8.75
N ARG A 163 14.43 3.57 -9.29
CA ARG A 163 14.19 3.35 -10.72
C ARG A 163 12.87 4.00 -11.19
N SER A 164 11.87 4.10 -10.32
CA SER A 164 10.58 4.70 -10.68
C SER A 164 10.66 6.19 -11.01
N ARG A 165 11.75 6.88 -10.66
CA ARG A 165 12.01 8.26 -11.14
C ARG A 165 12.06 8.37 -12.66
N ARG A 166 12.40 7.28 -13.38
CA ARG A 166 12.32 7.24 -14.85
C ARG A 166 10.91 7.48 -15.38
N GLN A 167 9.87 7.28 -14.57
CA GLN A 167 8.50 7.59 -14.93
C GLN A 167 8.24 9.09 -15.06
N GLN A 168 9.16 9.96 -14.63
CA GLN A 168 9.11 11.40 -14.92
C GLN A 168 9.43 11.72 -16.39
N ASP A 169 10.05 10.80 -17.12
CA ASP A 169 10.28 10.93 -18.56
C ASP A 169 9.01 10.52 -19.33
N PRO A 170 8.33 11.45 -20.03
CA PRO A 170 7.15 11.11 -20.84
C PRO A 170 7.46 10.15 -22.00
N ALA A 171 8.72 10.07 -22.42
CA ALA A 171 9.19 9.19 -23.49
C ALA A 171 9.52 7.76 -23.01
N ILE A 172 9.35 7.45 -21.71
CA ILE A 172 9.58 6.11 -21.19
C ILE A 172 8.81 5.05 -22.00
N SER A 173 9.49 3.95 -22.35
CA SER A 173 8.88 2.88 -23.12
C SER A 173 7.81 2.14 -22.29
N ALA A 174 6.72 1.73 -22.94
CA ALA A 174 5.63 1.01 -22.26
C ALA A 174 6.09 -0.29 -21.55
N PRO A 175 7.00 -1.12 -22.13
CA PRO A 175 7.50 -2.30 -21.43
C PRO A 175 8.26 -1.97 -20.15
N LEU A 176 9.13 -0.96 -20.18
CA LEU A 176 9.89 -0.52 -19.00
C LEU A 176 8.97 0.08 -17.94
N LEU A 177 7.96 0.83 -18.37
CA LEU A 177 6.97 1.41 -17.48
C LEU A 177 6.19 0.33 -16.70
N VAL A 178 5.74 -0.72 -17.40
CA VAL A 178 5.05 -1.85 -16.78
C VAL A 178 5.99 -2.62 -15.84
N ASP A 179 7.24 -2.85 -16.23
CA ASP A 179 8.22 -3.54 -15.39
C ASP A 179 8.45 -2.80 -14.07
N ILE A 180 8.71 -1.50 -14.12
CA ILE A 180 8.91 -0.65 -12.94
C ILE A 180 7.68 -0.71 -12.02
N THR A 181 6.48 -0.47 -12.56
CA THR A 181 5.23 -0.48 -11.79
C THR A 181 5.01 -1.83 -11.12
N ARG A 182 5.15 -2.94 -11.86
CA ARG A 182 4.94 -4.29 -11.33
C ARG A 182 5.99 -4.66 -10.29
N ALA A 183 7.25 -4.29 -10.50
CA ALA A 183 8.33 -4.61 -9.58
C ALA A 183 8.24 -3.80 -8.27
N LYS A 184 7.90 -2.51 -8.32
CA LYS A 184 7.65 -1.68 -7.13
C LYS A 184 6.51 -2.28 -6.29
N GLY A 185 5.34 -2.50 -6.90
CA GLY A 185 4.20 -3.08 -6.21
C GLY A 185 4.50 -4.47 -5.64
N GLY A 186 5.17 -5.32 -6.43
CA GLY A 186 5.50 -6.68 -6.05
C GLY A 186 6.40 -6.77 -4.82
N HIS A 187 7.50 -6.01 -4.78
CA HIS A 187 8.38 -6.01 -3.62
C HIS A 187 7.73 -5.36 -2.39
N ALA A 188 6.93 -4.30 -2.57
CA ALA A 188 6.17 -3.70 -1.48
C ALA A 188 5.25 -4.73 -0.80
N MET A 189 4.55 -5.54 -1.59
CA MET A 189 3.66 -6.56 -1.03
C MET A 189 4.43 -7.69 -0.35
N VAL A 190 5.61 -8.07 -0.85
CA VAL A 190 6.48 -9.05 -0.16
C VAL A 190 6.91 -8.51 1.19
N VAL A 191 7.31 -7.25 1.29
CA VAL A 191 7.63 -6.61 2.57
C VAL A 191 6.44 -6.69 3.51
N PHE A 192 5.26 -6.22 3.07
CA PHE A 192 4.09 -6.15 3.95
C PHE A 192 3.56 -7.53 4.39
N CYS A 193 3.50 -8.51 3.49
CA CYS A 193 3.14 -9.88 3.84
C CYS A 193 4.21 -10.51 4.74
N GLY A 194 5.49 -10.23 4.47
CA GLY A 194 6.63 -10.66 5.27
C GLY A 194 6.55 -10.19 6.71
N LEU A 195 6.01 -8.99 6.98
CA LEU A 195 5.77 -8.53 8.37
C LEU A 195 4.89 -9.49 9.19
N LEU A 196 3.97 -10.20 8.53
CA LEU A 196 3.03 -11.12 9.19
C LEU A 196 3.43 -12.60 9.08
N HIS A 197 4.07 -12.96 7.97
CA HIS A 197 4.43 -14.33 7.64
C HIS A 197 5.95 -14.44 7.58
N PRO A 198 6.62 -14.94 8.63
CA PRO A 198 8.06 -15.21 8.57
C PRO A 198 8.35 -16.26 7.51
N ALA A 199 9.51 -16.16 6.86
CA ALA A 199 10.02 -17.14 5.89
C ALA A 199 9.02 -17.55 4.79
N LEU A 200 8.56 -16.58 3.99
CA LEU A 200 7.78 -16.89 2.78
C LEU A 200 8.59 -17.80 1.84
N THR A 201 8.00 -18.91 1.41
CA THR A 201 8.59 -19.78 0.37
C THR A 201 8.68 -19.05 -0.97
N GLU A 202 9.57 -19.48 -1.87
CA GLU A 202 9.70 -18.87 -3.21
C GLU A 202 8.37 -18.83 -3.98
N ARG A 203 7.57 -19.90 -3.88
CA ARG A 203 6.24 -19.96 -4.47
C ARG A 203 5.30 -18.91 -3.88
N GLN A 204 5.32 -18.72 -2.57
CA GLN A 204 4.52 -17.69 -1.91
C GLN A 204 4.99 -16.29 -2.31
N VAL A 205 6.30 -16.05 -2.35
CA VAL A 205 6.90 -14.79 -2.82
C VAL A 205 6.44 -14.48 -4.24
N ALA A 206 6.48 -15.44 -5.17
CA ALA A 206 6.04 -15.23 -6.54
C ALA A 206 4.56 -14.80 -6.64
N VAL A 207 3.67 -15.46 -5.90
CA VAL A 207 2.23 -15.12 -5.88
C VAL A 207 1.99 -13.76 -5.20
N VAL A 208 2.70 -13.46 -4.11
CA VAL A 208 2.62 -12.18 -3.39
C VAL A 208 3.15 -11.03 -4.26
N ARG A 209 4.21 -11.24 -5.04
CA ARG A 209 4.71 -10.25 -6.01
C ARG A 209 3.68 -9.95 -7.09
N GLN A 210 2.98 -10.96 -7.60
CA GLN A 210 1.90 -10.75 -8.57
C GLN A 210 0.73 -9.99 -7.94
N LEU A 211 0.34 -10.32 -6.71
CA LEU A 211 -0.65 -9.55 -5.95
C LEU A 211 -0.26 -8.08 -5.84
N GLY A 212 0.97 -7.81 -5.42
CA GLY A 212 1.50 -6.45 -5.29
C GLY A 212 1.53 -5.69 -6.61
N ALA A 213 1.94 -6.36 -7.69
CA ALA A 213 1.95 -5.80 -9.04
C ALA A 213 0.54 -5.36 -9.49
N VAL A 214 -0.48 -6.19 -9.27
CA VAL A 214 -1.86 -5.85 -9.62
C VAL A 214 -2.39 -4.71 -8.75
N LEU A 215 -2.10 -4.72 -7.45
CA LEU A 215 -2.51 -3.64 -6.53
C LEU A 215 -1.87 -2.30 -6.89
N GLN A 216 -0.61 -2.28 -7.31
CA GLN A 216 0.02 -1.06 -7.81
C GLN A 216 -0.67 -0.54 -9.08
N LEU A 217 -1.07 -1.42 -10.00
CA LEU A 217 -1.86 -1.00 -11.17
C LEU A 217 -3.22 -0.42 -10.78
N VAL A 218 -3.86 -0.93 -9.72
CA VAL A 218 -5.10 -0.33 -9.20
C VAL A 218 -4.85 1.07 -8.63
N ASP A 219 -3.78 1.26 -7.86
CA ASP A 219 -3.45 2.58 -7.31
C ASP A 219 -3.09 3.57 -8.45
N ASP A 220 -2.26 3.20 -9.44
CA ASP A 220 -1.99 4.02 -10.64
C ASP A 220 -3.29 4.41 -11.39
N TYR A 221 -4.26 3.48 -11.49
CA TYR A 221 -5.56 3.74 -12.13
C TYR A 221 -6.40 4.79 -11.39
N VAL A 222 -6.29 4.81 -10.05
CA VAL A 222 -6.98 5.79 -9.19
C VAL A 222 -6.26 7.14 -9.23
N ASP A 223 -4.94 7.14 -9.20
CA ASP A 223 -4.13 8.33 -8.94
C ASP A 223 -3.74 9.13 -10.20
N VAL A 224 -4.28 8.80 -11.37
CA VAL A 224 -4.03 9.52 -12.65
C VAL A 224 -4.02 11.05 -12.55
N ALA A 225 -4.92 11.66 -11.76
CA ALA A 225 -4.95 13.11 -11.60
C ALA A 225 -3.75 13.63 -10.79
N VAL A 226 -3.40 12.92 -9.72
CA VAL A 226 -2.25 13.23 -8.84
C VAL A 226 -0.94 12.97 -9.58
N ASP A 227 -0.86 11.87 -10.32
CA ASP A 227 0.32 11.51 -11.13
C ASP A 227 0.58 12.57 -12.20
N ARG A 228 -0.47 12.99 -12.95
CA ARG A 228 -0.34 14.06 -13.94
C ARG A 228 0.10 15.39 -13.32
N GLN A 229 -0.46 15.76 -12.18
CA GLN A 229 -0.05 16.97 -11.47
C GLN A 229 1.42 16.92 -11.04
N SER A 230 1.93 15.71 -10.76
CA SER A 230 3.30 15.47 -10.32
C SER A 230 4.26 15.16 -11.47
N GLY A 231 3.82 15.24 -12.73
CA GLY A 231 4.64 14.91 -13.90
C GLY A 231 5.00 13.42 -14.03
N ILE A 232 4.26 12.52 -13.39
CA ILE A 232 4.51 11.08 -13.39
C ILE A 232 3.73 10.42 -14.55
N THR A 233 4.46 9.66 -15.36
CA THR A 233 3.93 8.86 -16.46
C THR A 233 3.67 7.44 -15.98
N THR A 234 2.42 7.00 -16.00
CA THR A 234 1.98 5.64 -15.71
C THR A 234 1.17 5.08 -16.87
N ALA A 235 0.95 3.76 -16.92
CA ALA A 235 0.07 3.17 -17.93
C ALA A 235 -1.34 3.78 -17.86
N ALA A 236 -1.77 4.19 -16.66
CA ALA A 236 -3.05 4.85 -16.46
C ALA A 236 -3.06 6.31 -16.95
N THR A 237 -1.99 7.09 -16.75
CA THR A 237 -1.93 8.46 -17.30
C THR A 237 -1.90 8.48 -18.82
N ARG A 238 -1.28 7.47 -19.44
CA ARG A 238 -1.26 7.17 -20.89
C ARG A 238 -2.54 6.55 -21.44
N ARG A 239 -3.51 6.19 -20.58
CA ARG A 239 -4.77 5.49 -20.94
C ARG A 239 -4.55 4.09 -21.55
N GLU A 240 -3.42 3.47 -21.26
CA GLU A 240 -3.06 2.10 -21.66
C GLU A 240 -3.55 1.05 -20.65
N LEU A 241 -4.01 1.50 -19.47
CA LEU A 241 -4.60 0.68 -18.42
C LEU A 241 -6.11 0.94 -18.27
N THR A 242 -6.90 -0.13 -18.26
CA THR A 242 -8.37 -0.10 -18.12
C THR A 242 -8.83 -0.91 -16.92
N LEU A 243 -10.01 -0.58 -16.37
CA LEU A 243 -10.61 -1.38 -15.30
C LEU A 243 -10.90 -2.82 -15.75
N VAL A 244 -11.23 -3.04 -17.02
CA VAL A 244 -11.44 -4.38 -17.57
C VAL A 244 -10.18 -5.24 -17.43
N GLN A 245 -9.00 -4.68 -17.74
CA GLN A 245 -7.71 -5.37 -17.55
C GLN A 245 -7.45 -5.65 -16.07
N LEU A 246 -7.69 -4.68 -15.17
CA LEU A 246 -7.55 -4.88 -13.71
C LEU A 246 -8.47 -6.01 -13.19
N CYS A 247 -9.73 -6.02 -13.59
CA CYS A 247 -10.67 -7.11 -13.25
C CYS A 247 -10.21 -8.46 -13.78
N ARG A 248 -9.59 -8.51 -14.97
CA ARG A 248 -9.03 -9.74 -15.54
C ARG A 248 -7.85 -10.24 -14.70
N GLU A 249 -6.86 -9.38 -14.44
CA GLU A 249 -5.67 -9.70 -13.62
C GLU A 249 -6.07 -10.20 -12.22
N MET A 250 -7.03 -9.54 -11.57
CA MET A 250 -7.55 -9.98 -10.26
C MET A 250 -8.21 -11.37 -10.30
N ARG A 251 -8.96 -11.67 -11.38
CA ARG A 251 -9.58 -12.99 -11.55
C ARG A 251 -8.54 -14.08 -11.81
N GLU A 252 -7.50 -13.78 -12.59
CA GLU A 252 -6.38 -14.70 -12.87
C GLU A 252 -5.50 -14.95 -11.64
N LEU A 253 -5.41 -13.98 -10.73
CA LEU A 253 -4.67 -14.11 -9.47
C LEU A 253 -5.36 -15.07 -8.48
N ARG A 254 -6.70 -15.11 -8.45
CA ARG A 254 -7.48 -15.92 -7.51
C ARG A 254 -7.10 -17.42 -7.51
N PRO A 255 -7.05 -18.14 -8.63
CA PRO A 255 -6.66 -19.56 -8.62
C PRO A 255 -5.21 -19.76 -8.14
N ARG A 256 -4.30 -18.81 -8.40
CA ARG A 256 -2.92 -18.87 -7.92
C ARG A 256 -2.84 -18.72 -6.40
N LEU A 257 -3.61 -17.77 -5.84
CA LEU A 257 -3.75 -17.61 -4.38
C LEU A 257 -4.31 -18.89 -3.75
N ARG A 258 -5.38 -19.46 -4.32
CA ARG A 258 -5.98 -20.71 -3.82
C ARG A 258 -5.01 -21.89 -3.89
N ALA A 259 -4.27 -22.02 -4.99
CA ALA A 259 -3.29 -23.09 -5.15
C ALA A 259 -2.12 -22.96 -4.18
N CYS A 260 -1.75 -21.73 -3.80
CA CYS A 260 -0.64 -21.46 -2.89
C CYS A 260 -1.02 -21.53 -1.41
N TYR A 261 -2.23 -21.10 -1.03
CA TYR A 261 -2.65 -20.94 0.38
C TYR A 261 -3.88 -21.78 0.75
N GLY A 262 -4.37 -22.65 -0.15
CA GLY A 262 -5.58 -23.46 0.02
C GLY A 262 -6.91 -22.68 -0.07
N ARG A 263 -6.87 -21.36 0.17
CA ARG A 263 -8.01 -20.44 0.11
C ARG A 263 -7.59 -19.10 -0.49
N ALA A 264 -8.58 -18.35 -1.01
CA ALA A 264 -8.37 -17.01 -1.54
C ALA A 264 -9.42 -16.00 -1.04
N GLN A 265 -10.49 -16.47 -0.39
CA GLN A 265 -11.73 -15.71 -0.25
C GLN A 265 -11.60 -14.41 0.58
N PRO A 266 -10.91 -14.38 1.73
CA PRO A 266 -10.79 -13.15 2.51
C PRO A 266 -10.11 -12.03 1.71
N LEU A 267 -8.98 -12.34 1.07
CA LEU A 267 -8.24 -11.39 0.26
C LEU A 267 -8.98 -11.02 -1.02
N ALA A 268 -9.55 -12.00 -1.74
CA ALA A 268 -10.33 -11.76 -2.95
C ALA A 268 -11.50 -10.77 -2.72
N ALA A 269 -12.17 -10.87 -1.58
CA ALA A 269 -13.24 -9.94 -1.22
C ALA A 269 -12.71 -8.51 -1.05
N MET A 270 -11.56 -8.35 -0.39
CA MET A 270 -10.93 -7.04 -0.23
C MET A 270 -10.49 -6.45 -1.59
N LEU A 271 -9.86 -7.26 -2.44
CA LEU A 271 -9.46 -6.83 -3.80
C LEU A 271 -10.67 -6.40 -4.64
N TYR A 272 -11.79 -7.09 -4.49
CA TYR A 272 -13.03 -6.73 -5.18
C TYR A 272 -13.59 -5.38 -4.70
N LEU A 273 -13.54 -5.12 -3.38
CA LEU A 273 -13.89 -3.81 -2.83
C LEU A 273 -12.96 -2.72 -3.35
N ASP A 274 -11.67 -3.00 -3.50
CA ASP A 274 -10.71 -2.06 -4.08
C ASP A 274 -10.99 -1.75 -5.56
N LEU A 275 -11.46 -2.73 -6.35
CA LEU A 275 -11.91 -2.49 -7.73
C LEU A 275 -13.15 -1.58 -7.79
N TRP A 276 -14.13 -1.81 -6.92
CA TRP A 276 -15.30 -0.93 -6.81
C TRP A 276 -14.92 0.48 -6.36
N ARG A 277 -14.03 0.59 -5.37
CA ARG A 277 -13.47 1.87 -4.93
C ARG A 277 -12.80 2.59 -6.11
N ALA A 278 -11.98 1.89 -6.88
CA ALA A 278 -11.28 2.46 -8.02
C ALA A 278 -12.24 2.94 -9.12
N PHE A 279 -13.28 2.15 -9.42
CA PHE A 279 -14.35 2.55 -10.33
C PHE A 279 -15.07 3.81 -9.84
N LEU A 280 -15.52 3.83 -8.59
CA LEU A 280 -16.25 4.96 -8.01
C LEU A 280 -15.40 6.23 -7.96
N GLN A 281 -14.11 6.13 -7.60
CA GLN A 281 -13.21 7.27 -7.56
C GLN A 281 -12.93 7.82 -8.96
N ARG A 282 -12.76 6.96 -9.95
CA ARG A 282 -12.50 7.40 -11.34
C ARG A 282 -13.72 8.06 -11.97
N ARG A 283 -14.92 7.60 -11.63
CA ARG A 283 -16.19 8.14 -12.15
C ARG A 283 -16.72 9.32 -11.35
N GLY A 284 -16.48 9.34 -10.05
CA GLY A 284 -16.77 10.44 -9.15
C GLY A 284 -15.71 11.55 -9.17
N ALA A 285 -14.91 11.65 -10.24
CA ALA A 285 -13.94 12.74 -10.45
C ALA A 285 -14.68 14.08 -10.40
N GLY A 286 -14.67 14.71 -9.22
CA GLY A 286 -15.51 15.85 -8.86
C GLY A 286 -15.96 15.83 -7.40
N TRP A 287 -15.91 14.69 -6.70
CA TRP A 287 -16.19 14.64 -5.27
C TRP A 287 -15.02 15.27 -4.50
N PRO A 288 -15.24 16.35 -3.72
CA PRO A 288 -14.19 16.93 -2.90
C PRO A 288 -13.54 15.88 -2.00
N ALA A 289 -12.22 15.96 -1.79
CA ALA A 289 -11.46 14.98 -0.99
C ALA A 289 -12.02 14.74 0.43
N ARG A 290 -12.84 15.67 0.95
CA ARG A 290 -13.59 15.55 2.22
C ARG A 290 -14.74 14.52 2.19
N TYR A 291 -15.24 14.15 1.02
CA TYR A 291 -16.32 13.16 0.85
C TYR A 291 -15.82 11.77 0.48
N ARG A 292 -14.52 11.50 0.60
CA ARG A 292 -14.00 10.14 0.46
C ARG A 292 -14.58 9.32 1.63
N PRO A 293 -15.48 8.34 1.38
CA PRO A 293 -16.26 7.68 2.44
C PRO A 293 -15.35 6.99 3.47
N PHE A 294 -14.20 6.48 3.03
CA PHE A 294 -13.20 5.88 3.90
C PHE A 294 -12.62 6.87 4.93
N ARG A 295 -12.29 8.11 4.49
CA ARG A 295 -11.77 9.16 5.38
C ARG A 295 -12.80 9.57 6.44
N ILE A 296 -14.08 9.60 6.06
CA ILE A 296 -15.18 9.84 7.01
C ILE A 296 -15.25 8.73 8.05
N LEU A 297 -15.19 7.46 7.63
CA LEU A 297 -15.19 6.31 8.55
C LEU A 297 -14.03 6.36 9.54
N VAL A 298 -12.80 6.61 9.08
CA VAL A 298 -11.61 6.74 9.95
C VAL A 298 -11.78 7.90 10.94
N ARG A 299 -12.27 9.06 10.49
CA ARG A 299 -12.54 10.21 11.38
C ARG A 299 -13.59 9.91 12.43
N LEU A 300 -14.69 9.25 12.06
CA LEU A 300 -15.74 8.86 12.99
C LEU A 300 -15.22 7.85 14.02
N ALA A 301 -14.40 6.89 13.61
CA ALA A 301 -13.78 5.93 14.52
C ALA A 301 -12.87 6.63 15.54
N ARG A 302 -12.03 7.58 15.09
CA ARG A 302 -11.17 8.38 15.99
C ARG A 302 -11.96 9.25 16.96
N ARG A 303 -13.01 9.92 16.49
CA ARG A 303 -13.87 10.74 17.35
C ARG A 303 -14.49 9.92 18.48
N ARG A 304 -15.03 8.74 18.15
CA ARG A 304 -15.63 7.84 19.15
C ARG A 304 -14.63 7.30 20.16
N LEU A 305 -13.40 7.00 19.74
CA LEU A 305 -12.36 6.52 20.66
C LEU A 305 -11.89 7.62 21.63
N ARG A 306 -11.91 8.89 21.21
CA ARG A 306 -11.58 10.03 22.09
C ARG A 306 -12.69 10.44 23.03
N SER A 307 -13.94 10.05 22.75
CA SER A 307 -15.11 10.37 23.56
C SER A 307 -15.49 9.25 24.54
N SER A 308 -14.76 8.14 24.55
CA SER A 308 -14.94 7.09 25.56
C SER A 308 -14.07 7.45 26.78
N PRO A 309 -14.69 7.70 27.96
CA PRO A 309 -13.97 7.97 29.19
C PRO A 309 -13.12 6.78 29.65
#